data_AF-A0A7J4E652-F1
#
_entry.id   AF-A0A7J4E652-F1
#
_cell.length_a   1.000
_cell.length_b   1.000
_cell.length_c   1.000
_cell.angle_alpha   90.00
_cell.angle_beta   90.00
_cell.angle_gamma   90.00
#
_symmetry.space_group_name_H-M   'P 1'
#
loop_
_entity.id
_entity.type
_entity.pdbx_description
1 polymer ?
#
loop_
_entity_poly.entity_id
_entity_poly.type
_entity_poly.pdbx_seq_one_letter_code
_entity_poly.pdbx_strand_id
1 'polypeptide(L)' 'MRIYKSLRIRSFKGELEVKAIFDTGASFTVVRRDVAEKIGYILPTDVKEVTLADGKTKLKVLATFRSQRCSKARR' A
#
# COMPACT_ATOMS: atom_id res chain seq x y z
N MET A 1 1.10 18.25 4.60
CA MET A 1 1.58 18.31 3.20
C MET A 1 1.46 16.92 2.58
N ARG A 2 0.64 16.73 1.54
CA ARG A 2 0.53 15.44 0.83
C ARG A 2 1.56 15.40 -0.29
N ILE A 3 2.53 14.49 -0.21
CA ILE A 3 3.57 14.38 -1.23
C ILE A 3 3.26 13.18 -2.12
N TYR A 4 3.03 13.43 -3.41
CA TYR A 4 2.87 12.39 -4.41
C TYR A 4 4.22 12.08 -5.06
N LYS A 5 4.63 10.81 -5.07
CA LYS A 5 5.84 10.37 -5.79
C LYS A 5 5.63 9.03 -6.49
N SER A 6 6.38 8.82 -7.57
CA SER A 6 6.55 7.50 -8.15
C SER A 6 7.38 6.62 -7.22
N LEU A 7 6.87 5.43 -6.96
CA LEU A 7 7.44 4.45 -6.07
C LEU A 7 7.50 3.11 -6.79
N ARG A 8 8.69 2.50 -6.82
CA ARG A 8 8.86 1.14 -7.31
C ARG A 8 8.72 0.19 -6.12
N ILE A 9 7.72 -0.68 -6.20
CA ILE A 9 7.45 -1.70 -5.19
C ILE A 9 7.86 -3.05 -5.78
N ARG A 10 8.74 -3.75 -5.08
CA ARG A 10 9.17 -5.11 -5.44
C ARG A 10 8.72 -6.10 -4.38
N SER A 11 8.15 -7.22 -4.84
CA SER A 11 7.84 -8.38 -4.01
C SER A 11 8.22 -9.65 -4.80
N PHE A 12 7.84 -10.83 -4.30
CA PHE A 12 8.38 -12.09 -4.82
C PHE A 12 7.89 -12.39 -6.25
N LYS A 13 6.71 -11.91 -6.64
CA LYS A 13 6.06 -12.16 -7.94
C LYS A 13 6.56 -11.23 -9.04
N GLY A 14 7.18 -10.12 -8.65
CA GLY A 14 7.68 -9.10 -9.56
C GLY A 14 7.74 -7.73 -8.92
N GLU A 15 7.70 -6.71 -9.76
CA GLU A 15 7.81 -5.31 -9.38
C GLU A 15 6.88 -4.44 -10.21
N LEU A 16 6.46 -3.32 -9.62
CA LEU A 16 5.58 -2.36 -10.28
C LEU A 16 5.92 -0.94 -9.81
N GLU A 17 5.90 -0.01 -10.77
CA GLU A 17 5.94 1.42 -10.47
C GLU A 17 4.51 1.95 -10.27
N VAL A 18 4.29 2.65 -9.17
CA VAL A 18 3.00 3.23 -8.82
C VAL A 18 3.16 4.67 -8.34
N LYS A 19 2.14 5.49 -8.57
CA LYS A 19 2.04 6.80 -7.93
C LYS A 19 1.51 6.61 -6.51
N ALA A 20 2.35 6.92 -5.52
CA ALA A 20 2.06 6.77 -4.11
C ALA A 20 1.88 8.13 -3.41
N ILE A 21 1.10 8.13 -2.33
CA ILE A 21 0.91 9.27 -1.44
C ILE A 21 1.72 9.00 -0.17
N PHE A 22 2.60 9.93 0.19
CA PHE A 22 3.26 9.93 1.50
C PHE A 22 2.41 10.76 2.44
N ASP A 23 1.69 10.07 3.32
CA ASP A 23 0.78 10.66 4.30
C ASP A 23 1.31 10.38 5.71
N THR A 24 1.80 11.41 6.39
CA THR A 24 2.32 11.31 7.77
C THR A 24 1.20 11.04 8.79
N GLY A 25 -0.07 11.25 8.41
CA GLY A 25 -1.23 10.91 9.26
C GLY A 25 -1.63 9.43 9.19
N ALA A 26 -1.03 8.65 8.28
CA ALA A 26 -1.33 7.23 8.15
C ALA A 26 -0.42 6.40 9.07
N SER A 27 -1.02 5.61 9.97
CA SER A 27 -0.28 4.70 10.85
C SER A 27 0.31 3.49 10.14
N PHE A 28 -0.21 3.15 8.95
CA PHE A 28 0.21 1.99 8.17
C PHE A 28 0.33 2.33 6.70
N THR A 29 1.22 1.62 5.99
CA THR A 29 1.25 1.65 4.53
C THR A 29 0.10 0.81 3.99
N VAL A 30 -0.77 1.43 3.21
CA VAL A 30 -1.86 0.75 2.52
C VAL A 30 -1.57 0.65 1.03
N VAL A 31 -1.81 -0.52 0.46
CA VAL A 31 -1.61 -0.79 -0.97
C VAL A 31 -2.91 -1.29 -1.55
N ARG A 32 -3.24 -0.80 -2.74
CA ARG A 32 -4.46 -1.24 -3.44
C ARG A 32 -4.38 -2.73 -3.78
N ARG A 33 -5.54 -3.38 -3.77
CA ARG A 33 -5.64 -4.82 -4.03
C ARG A 33 -5.06 -5.20 -5.39
N ASP A 34 -5.41 -4.46 -6.44
CA ASP A 34 -4.92 -4.68 -7.81
C ASP A 34 -3.39 -4.65 -7.92
N VAL A 35 -2.74 -3.75 -7.17
CA VAL A 35 -1.28 -3.67 -7.10
C VAL A 35 -0.70 -4.87 -6.35
N ALA A 36 -1.28 -5.21 -5.20
CA ALA A 36 -0.82 -6.33 -4.37
C ALA A 36 -0.92 -7.69 -5.09
N GLU A 37 -2.00 -7.92 -5.85
CA GLU A 37 -2.21 -9.15 -6.63
C GLU A 37 -1.18 -9.32 -7.75
N LYS A 38 -0.79 -8.22 -8.40
CA LYS A 38 0.19 -8.21 -9.51
C LYS A 38 1.60 -8.57 -9.06
N ILE A 39 2.06 -8.03 -7.93
CA ILE A 39 3.47 -8.15 -7.52
C ILE A 39 3.71 -9.11 -6.36
N GLY A 40 2.64 -9.56 -5.67
CA GLY A 40 2.75 -10.25 -4.40
C GLY A 40 1.67 -11.30 -4.12
N TYR A 41 1.78 -11.90 -2.93
CA TYR A 41 0.85 -12.88 -2.41
C TYR A 41 0.10 -12.16 -1.30
N ILE A 42 -1.22 -12.21 -1.42
CA ILE A 42 -2.11 -11.67 -0.42
C ILE A 42 -2.22 -12.74 0.67
N LEU A 43 -1.69 -12.42 1.86
CA LEU A 43 -1.76 -13.29 3.02
C LEU A 43 -2.97 -12.89 3.86
N PRO A 44 -3.79 -13.87 4.30
CA PRO A 44 -4.89 -13.57 5.21
C PRO A 44 -4.35 -12.94 6.49
N THR A 45 -5.11 -12.00 7.04
CA THR A 45 -4.81 -11.34 8.31
C THR A 45 -6.10 -11.10 9.06
N ASP A 46 -6.02 -10.83 10.37
CA ASP A 46 -7.18 -10.41 11.13
C ASP A 46 -7.76 -9.13 10.50
N VAL A 47 -9.09 -9.11 10.34
CA VAL A 47 -9.77 -7.96 9.74
C VAL A 47 -9.53 -6.73 10.60
N LYS A 48 -8.83 -5.74 10.05
CA LYS A 48 -8.67 -4.43 10.68
C LYS A 48 -9.59 -3.42 10.03
N GLU A 49 -10.39 -2.73 10.82
CA GLU A 49 -11.12 -1.56 10.36
C GLU A 49 -10.25 -0.31 10.53
N VAL A 50 -10.11 0.46 9.45
CA VAL A 50 -9.40 1.74 9.46
C VAL A 50 -10.37 2.86 9.08
N THR A 51 -10.37 3.93 9.86
CA THR A 51 -11.19 5.12 9.57
C THR A 51 -10.38 6.09 8.74
N LEU A 52 -10.95 6.61 7.66
CA LEU A 52 -10.31 7.59 6.79
C LEU A 52 -10.33 8.99 7.41
N ALA A 53 -9.62 9.92 6.78
CA ALA A 53 -9.45 11.29 7.25
C ALA A 53 -10.77 12.09 7.35
N ASP A 54 -11.85 11.63 6.72
CA ASP A 54 -13.18 12.25 6.82
C ASP A 54 -13.92 11.90 8.13
N GLY A 55 -13.37 10.99 8.94
CA GLY A 55 -13.94 10.51 10.19
C GLY A 55 -15.21 9.66 10.03
N LYS A 56 -15.65 9.40 8.79
CA LYS A 56 -16.92 8.73 8.48
C LYS A 56 -16.70 7.43 7.72
N THR A 57 -15.76 7.44 6.77
CA THR A 57 -15.52 6.28 5.91
C THR A 57 -14.65 5.27 6.64
N LYS A 58 -15.12 4.03 6.74
CA LYS A 58 -14.36 2.88 7.25
C LYS A 58 -13.97 1.95 6.12
N LEU A 59 -12.70 1.57 6.07
CA LEU A 59 -12.21 0.53 5.17
C LEU A 59 -11.84 -0.72 5.97
N LYS A 60 -12.13 -1.89 5.40
CA LYS A 60 -11.69 -3.18 5.92
C LYS A 60 -10.38 -3.59 5.25
N VAL A 61 -9.32 -3.71 6.06
CA VAL A 61 -8.07 -4.34 5.64
C VAL A 61 -8.23 -5.84 5.83
N LEU A 62 -8.35 -6.55 4.71
CA LEU A 62 -8.65 -7.98 4.68
C LEU A 62 -7.40 -8.86 4.62
N ALA A 63 -6.25 -8.26 4.31
CA ALA A 63 -5.04 -9.00 4.07
C ALA A 63 -3.80 -8.13 4.20
N THR A 64 -2.67 -8.78 4.38
CA THR A 64 -1.35 -8.17 4.30
C THR A 64 -0.60 -8.69 3.07
N PHE A 65 0.36 -7.91 2.59
CA PHE A 65 1.29 -8.38 1.56
C PHE A 65 2.71 -8.03 2.02
N ARG A 66 3.67 -8.91 1.71
CA ARG A 66 5.06 -8.68 2.08
C ARG A 66 5.82 -8.07 0.90
N SER A 67 6.16 -6.79 1.02
CA SER A 67 7.12 -6.16 0.09
C SER A 67 8.55 -6.58 0.46
N GLN A 68 9.40 -6.86 -0.52
CA GLN A 68 10.82 -7.15 -0.31
C GLN A 68 11.66 -5.86 -0.31
N ARG A 69 11.31 -4.93 -1.21
CA ARG A 69 11.99 -3.63 -1.31
C ARG A 69 11.03 -2.60 -1.86
N CYS A 70 11.05 -1.41 -1.27
CA CYS A 70 10.31 -0.26 -1.71
C CYS A 70 11.29 0.91 -1.87
N SER A 71 11.39 1.47 -3.07
CA SER A 71 12.36 2.54 -3.36
C SER A 71 11.74 3.59 -4.27
N LYS A 72 12.11 4.86 -4.08
CA LYS A 72 11.75 5.93 -5.01
C LYS A 72 12.18 5.52 -6.42
N ALA A 73 11.27 5.61 -7.38
CA ALA A 73 11.63 5.39 -8.78
C ALA A 73 12.70 6.44 -9.15
N ARG A 74 13.83 5.97 -9.68
CA ARG A 74 14.82 6.88 -10.29
C ARG A 74 14.20 7.35 -11.61
N ARG A 75 14.14 8.67 -11.79
CA ARG A 75 13.82 9.28 -13.08
C ARG A 75 14.88 8.92 -14.09
#